data_AF-A0A7J8AXU6-F1
#
_entry.id   AF-A0A7J8AXU6-F1
#
_cell.length_a   1.000
_cell.length_b   1.000
_cell.length_c   1.000
_cell.angle_alpha   90.00
_cell.angle_beta   90.00
_cell.angle_gamma   90.00
#
_symmetry.space_group_name_H-M   'P 1'
#
loop_
_entity.id
_entity.type
_entity.pdbx_description
1 polymer ?
#
loop_
_entity_poly.entity_id
_entity_poly.type
_entity_poly.pdbx_seq_one_letter_code
_entity_poly.pdbx_strand_id
1 'polypeptide(L)'
;MEGRSAGRGPSREASAEEAEPPAASWSGDSGHVSQSLSLASGPWEDEGADGGAPGRDLPLLRRAAAGYAAGLLPGAGARAEVQALDASLDELLTRVDEFVGMLDMLRGDSSHVVSEGVPRIHAKATEMRRVYGKIDRLEAFVGMIGASVARMEEQVARAEAELGSFPGAFRKLLHTIHVPSLFAKAPAGRPPPAAYEPPVLFRTEDHFPGCGERPLL
;
A
#
# COMPACT_ATOMS: atom_id res chain seq x y z
N MET A 1 -33.11 20.10 -25.13
CA MET A 1 -34.07 19.90 -24.02
C MET A 1 -33.47 18.82 -23.15
N GLU A 2 -33.06 18.96 -21.90
CA GLU A 2 -32.99 19.97 -20.83
C GLU A 2 -31.70 19.58 -20.05
N GLY A 3 -30.87 20.40 -19.43
CA GLY A 3 -31.12 21.67 -18.73
C GLY A 3 -31.19 21.44 -17.21
N ARG A 4 -30.10 21.75 -16.48
CA ARG A 4 -29.95 22.13 -15.03
C ARG A 4 -28.94 21.24 -14.28
N SER A 5 -27.88 21.70 -13.61
CA SER A 5 -27.51 22.92 -12.85
C SER A 5 -27.34 22.59 -11.36
N ALA A 6 -26.30 23.21 -10.78
CA ALA A 6 -25.92 23.37 -9.37
C ALA A 6 -24.88 22.34 -8.88
N GLY A 7 -23.65 22.69 -8.48
CA GLY A 7 -23.15 23.98 -7.99
C GLY A 7 -23.31 24.08 -6.48
N ARG A 8 -22.35 23.54 -5.71
CA ARG A 8 -22.00 24.05 -4.38
C ARG A 8 -20.61 23.56 -3.98
N GLY A 9 -19.75 24.52 -3.63
CA GLY A 9 -18.35 24.32 -3.27
C GLY A 9 -18.14 23.69 -1.88
N PRO A 10 -16.87 23.70 -1.41
CA PRO A 10 -16.38 22.85 -0.34
C PRO A 10 -16.75 23.38 1.04
N SER A 11 -17.18 22.50 1.93
CA SER A 11 -17.27 22.81 3.36
C SER A 11 -15.89 22.65 3.99
N ARG A 12 -15.40 23.80 4.47
CA ARG A 12 -14.21 24.03 5.28
C ARG A 12 -14.64 24.05 6.76
N GLU A 13 -13.70 23.72 7.64
CA GLU A 13 -13.78 23.79 9.12
C GLU A 13 -14.69 22.71 9.76
N ALA A 14 -14.24 21.92 10.73
CA ALA A 14 -13.49 22.33 11.91
C ALA A 14 -12.37 21.36 12.29
N SER A 15 -11.19 21.94 12.56
CA SER A 15 -10.25 21.40 13.53
C SER A 15 -10.93 21.35 14.89
N ALA A 16 -11.03 20.15 15.46
CA ALA A 16 -11.18 19.97 16.88
C ALA A 16 -9.87 19.35 17.37
N GLU A 17 -9.01 20.25 17.85
CA GLU A 17 -7.88 20.02 18.72
C GLU A 17 -8.39 19.27 19.96
N GLU A 18 -8.20 17.95 19.99
CA GLU A 18 -8.47 17.16 21.19
C GLU A 18 -7.22 17.20 22.06
N ALA A 19 -7.27 18.13 23.01
CA ALA A 19 -6.24 18.40 23.99
C ALA A 19 -5.87 17.14 24.78
N GLU A 20 -4.56 16.87 24.87
CA GLU A 20 -3.99 15.93 25.83
C GLU A 20 -4.47 16.27 27.26
N PRO A 21 -4.89 15.28 28.07
CA PRO A 21 -5.19 15.53 29.47
C PRO A 21 -3.88 15.85 30.23
N PRO A 22 -3.90 16.83 31.15
CA PRO A 22 -2.70 17.21 31.89
C PRO A 22 -2.24 16.04 32.77
N ALA A 23 -0.93 15.75 32.69
CA ALA A 23 -0.23 14.83 33.57
C ALA A 23 -0.56 15.18 35.03
N ALA A 24 -1.33 14.30 35.68
CA ALA A 24 -1.58 14.39 37.10
C ALA A 24 -0.24 14.19 37.82
N SER A 25 0.30 15.27 38.36
CA SER A 25 1.40 15.25 39.32
C SER A 25 0.95 14.48 40.55
N TRP A 26 1.32 13.20 40.65
CA TRP A 26 1.08 12.44 41.86
C TRP A 26 2.08 12.91 42.91
N SER A 27 1.57 13.82 43.75
CA SER A 27 2.21 14.26 44.98
C SER A 27 2.50 13.04 45.84
N GLY A 28 3.79 12.85 46.17
CA GLY A 28 4.23 11.84 47.12
C GLY A 28 3.65 12.14 48.51
N ASP A 29 2.60 11.41 48.87
CA ASP A 29 2.10 11.36 50.24
C ASP A 29 2.97 10.39 51.05
N SER A 30 3.84 10.96 51.87
CA SER A 30 4.65 10.25 52.87
C SER A 30 3.92 10.32 54.21
N GLY A 31 2.86 9.52 54.32
CA GLY A 31 1.99 9.45 55.50
C GLY A 31 2.22 8.21 56.36
N HIS A 32 3.15 8.32 57.31
CA HIS A 32 3.15 7.70 58.64
C HIS A 32 2.60 6.24 58.79
N VAL A 33 3.49 5.26 58.91
CA VAL A 33 3.16 3.93 59.46
C VAL A 33 2.91 4.08 60.96
N SER A 34 1.65 4.09 61.38
CA SER A 34 1.28 3.90 62.79
C SER A 34 1.65 2.47 63.21
N GLN A 35 2.81 2.31 63.83
CA GLN A 35 3.14 1.09 64.56
C GLN A 35 2.38 1.09 65.89
N SER A 36 1.16 0.58 65.87
CA SER A 36 0.45 0.23 67.09
C SER A 36 1.18 -0.95 67.74
N LEU A 37 2.03 -0.65 68.72
CA LEU A 37 2.56 -1.64 69.65
C LEU A 37 1.40 -2.09 70.56
N SER A 38 0.76 -3.20 70.21
CA SER A 38 -0.16 -3.90 71.11
C SER A 38 0.63 -4.54 72.25
N LEU A 39 0.94 -3.76 73.29
CA LEU A 39 1.30 -4.27 74.60
C LEU A 39 0.01 -4.52 75.39
N ALA A 40 -0.68 -5.61 75.06
CA ALA A 40 -1.71 -6.18 75.91
C ALA A 40 -1.09 -7.33 76.71
N SER A 41 -0.41 -6.99 77.80
CA SER A 41 -0.04 -7.93 78.85
C SER A 41 -0.31 -7.23 80.17
N GLY A 42 -1.59 -7.17 80.52
CA GLY A 42 -2.01 -6.88 81.89
C GLY A 42 -1.76 -8.12 82.76
N PRO A 43 -1.15 -7.98 83.95
CA PRO A 43 -1.19 -9.02 84.96
C PRO A 43 -2.65 -9.22 85.34
N TRP A 44 -3.17 -10.44 85.21
CA TRP A 44 -4.43 -10.80 85.83
C TRP A 44 -4.15 -10.83 87.34
N GLU A 45 -4.57 -9.78 88.04
CA GLU A 45 -4.65 -9.79 89.48
C GLU A 45 -5.70 -10.84 89.86
N ASP A 46 -5.20 -11.94 90.40
CA ASP A 46 -5.96 -12.97 91.09
C ASP A 46 -6.40 -12.39 92.44
N GLU A 47 -7.58 -11.76 92.46
CA GLU A 47 -8.28 -11.41 93.70
C GLU A 47 -9.71 -11.93 93.63
N GLY A 48 -10.05 -12.83 94.56
CA GLY A 48 -11.42 -13.28 94.80
C GLY A 48 -11.56 -14.79 94.88
N ALA A 49 -11.14 -15.38 96.00
CA ALA A 49 -11.68 -16.65 96.45
C ALA A 49 -13.17 -16.46 96.79
N ASP A 50 -14.04 -16.69 95.81
CA ASP A 50 -15.43 -17.09 96.06
C ASP A 50 -15.67 -18.46 95.42
N GLY A 51 -16.27 -19.35 96.19
CA GLY A 51 -16.46 -20.75 95.87
C GLY A 51 -17.50 -20.95 94.77
N GLY A 52 -17.09 -20.80 93.51
CA GLY A 52 -17.90 -21.14 92.35
C GLY A 52 -16.99 -21.46 91.17
N ALA A 53 -16.76 -22.75 90.92
CA ALA A 53 -15.78 -23.28 89.97
C ALA A 53 -15.58 -22.44 88.67
N PRO A 54 -14.51 -21.63 88.56
CA PRO A 54 -14.24 -20.85 87.35
C PRO A 54 -13.63 -21.69 86.21
N GLY A 55 -13.53 -23.00 86.38
CA GLY A 55 -12.91 -23.91 85.42
C GLY A 55 -13.87 -24.62 84.48
N ARG A 56 -15.20 -24.50 84.66
CA ARG A 56 -16.17 -25.34 83.92
C ARG A 56 -16.65 -24.72 82.60
N ASP A 57 -16.67 -23.40 82.50
CA ASP A 57 -17.10 -22.67 81.29
C ASP A 57 -15.94 -22.24 80.40
N LEU A 58 -14.72 -22.17 80.94
CA LEU A 58 -13.50 -21.89 80.18
C LEU A 58 -13.29 -22.89 79.01
N PRO A 59 -13.54 -24.21 79.17
CA PRO A 59 -13.48 -25.17 78.08
C PRO A 59 -14.57 -24.94 77.02
N LEU A 60 -15.76 -24.51 77.42
CA LEU A 60 -16.87 -24.21 76.50
C LEU A 60 -16.60 -22.93 75.71
N LEU A 61 -16.10 -21.89 76.37
CA LEU A 61 -15.66 -20.66 75.74
C LEU A 61 -14.50 -20.90 74.78
N ARG A 62 -13.50 -21.72 75.18
CA ARG A 62 -12.40 -22.13 74.31
C ARG A 62 -12.90 -22.92 73.09
N ARG A 63 -13.87 -23.83 73.27
CA ARG A 63 -14.49 -24.58 72.17
C ARG A 63 -15.30 -23.69 71.24
N ALA A 64 -16.07 -22.74 71.77
CA ALA A 64 -16.83 -21.78 70.99
C ALA A 64 -15.91 -20.84 70.21
N ALA A 65 -14.88 -20.29 70.86
CA ALA A 65 -13.84 -19.47 70.22
C ALA A 65 -13.08 -20.25 69.13
N ALA A 66 -12.75 -21.52 69.37
CA ALA A 66 -12.15 -22.38 68.35
C ALA A 66 -13.09 -22.64 67.16
N GLY A 67 -14.40 -22.81 67.41
CA GLY A 67 -15.41 -22.95 66.36
C GLY A 67 -15.56 -21.69 65.51
N TYR A 68 -15.60 -20.50 66.12
CA TYR A 68 -15.61 -19.22 65.41
C TYR A 68 -14.30 -18.96 64.66
N ALA A 69 -13.15 -19.27 65.28
CA ALA A 69 -11.84 -19.12 64.63
C ALA A 69 -11.70 -20.04 63.40
N ALA A 70 -12.26 -21.25 63.44
CA ALA A 70 -12.26 -22.16 62.29
C ALA A 70 -13.08 -21.64 61.09
N GLY A 71 -14.09 -20.78 61.31
CA GLY A 71 -14.86 -20.14 60.25
C GLY A 71 -14.21 -18.87 59.68
N LEU A 72 -13.28 -18.25 60.42
CA LEU A 72 -12.53 -17.06 59.99
C LEU A 72 -11.17 -17.40 59.38
N LEU A 73 -10.59 -18.53 59.75
CA LEU A 73 -9.34 -19.02 59.17
C LEU A 73 -9.64 -19.63 57.80
N PRO A 74 -8.89 -19.23 56.74
CA PRO A 74 -9.00 -19.87 55.44
C PRO A 74 -8.83 -21.38 55.62
N GLY A 75 -9.82 -22.15 55.16
CA GLY A 75 -9.74 -23.61 55.19
C GLY A 75 -8.45 -24.09 54.51
N ALA A 76 -7.95 -25.28 54.86
CA ALA A 76 -6.67 -25.77 54.35
C ALA A 76 -6.53 -25.74 52.81
N GLY A 77 -7.65 -25.77 52.07
CA GLY A 77 -7.69 -25.60 50.61
C GLY A 77 -7.71 -24.15 50.10
N ALA A 78 -8.21 -23.18 50.87
CA ALA A 78 -8.33 -21.78 50.44
C ALA A 78 -6.97 -21.13 50.17
N ARG A 79 -5.93 -21.52 50.90
CA ARG A 79 -4.56 -21.05 50.64
C ARG A 79 -4.01 -21.55 49.30
N ALA A 80 -4.34 -22.78 48.92
CA ALA A 80 -3.93 -23.35 47.64
C ALA A 80 -4.71 -22.72 46.47
N GLU A 81 -6.00 -22.45 46.65
CA GLU A 81 -6.82 -21.74 45.67
C GLU A 81 -6.33 -20.31 45.42
N VAL A 82 -5.98 -19.57 46.48
CA VAL A 82 -5.39 -18.23 46.35
C VAL A 82 -4.05 -18.28 45.62
N GLN A 83 -3.17 -19.24 45.94
CA GLN A 83 -1.89 -19.40 45.23
C GLN A 83 -2.07 -19.77 43.75
N ALA A 84 -3.07 -20.60 43.43
CA ALA A 84 -3.39 -20.93 42.05
C ALA A 84 -3.94 -19.71 41.28
N LEU A 85 -4.75 -18.88 41.94
CA LEU A 85 -5.24 -17.62 41.38
C LEU A 85 -4.08 -16.65 41.13
N ASP A 86 -3.18 -16.47 42.10
CA ASP A 86 -2.00 -15.59 41.97
C ASP A 86 -1.12 -16.05 40.79
N ALA A 87 -0.85 -17.36 40.69
CA ALA A 87 -0.09 -17.92 39.57
C ALA A 87 -0.79 -17.70 38.22
N SER A 88 -2.12 -17.82 38.17
CA SER A 88 -2.91 -17.56 36.95
C SER A 88 -2.92 -16.09 36.56
N LEU A 89 -2.90 -15.17 37.55
CA LEU A 89 -2.81 -13.73 37.32
C LEU A 89 -1.44 -13.37 36.76
N ASP A 90 -0.37 -13.90 37.35
CA ASP A 90 1.00 -13.68 36.88
C ASP A 90 1.19 -14.19 35.45
N GLU A 91 0.63 -15.36 35.12
CA GLU A 91 0.64 -15.88 33.74
C GLU A 91 -0.16 -14.97 32.78
N LEU A 92 -1.32 -14.47 33.21
CA LEU A 92 -2.13 -13.56 32.40
C LEU A 92 -1.42 -12.23 32.16
N LEU A 93 -0.80 -11.65 33.19
CA LEU A 93 -0.03 -10.42 33.08
C LEU A 93 1.15 -10.59 32.11
N THR A 94 1.86 -11.72 32.21
CA THR A 94 2.94 -12.06 31.28
C THR A 94 2.41 -12.15 29.84
N ARG A 95 1.27 -12.81 29.60
CA ARG A 95 0.65 -12.89 28.27
C ARG A 95 0.23 -11.51 27.75
N VAL A 96 -0.27 -10.62 28.60
CA VAL A 96 -0.61 -9.25 28.21
C VAL A 96 0.62 -8.49 27.74
N ASP A 97 1.75 -8.60 28.45
CA ASP A 97 3.01 -7.98 28.04
C ASP A 97 3.50 -8.51 26.68
N GLU A 98 3.34 -9.81 26.44
CA GLU A 98 3.63 -10.42 25.13
C GLU A 98 2.71 -9.87 24.02
N PHE A 99 1.41 -9.71 24.29
CA PHE A 99 0.47 -9.11 23.34
C PHE A 99 0.82 -7.66 23.02
N VAL A 100 1.25 -6.87 24.02
CA VAL A 100 1.72 -5.50 23.81
C VAL A 100 2.94 -5.51 22.89
N GLY A 101 3.92 -6.40 23.14
CA GLY A 101 5.09 -6.56 22.27
C GLY A 101 4.71 -6.93 20.83
N MET A 102 3.74 -7.82 20.63
CA MET A 102 3.23 -8.17 19.30
C MET A 102 2.52 -7.00 18.61
N LEU A 103 1.74 -6.20 19.35
CA LEU A 103 1.07 -5.02 18.82
C LEU A 103 2.08 -3.94 18.39
N ASP A 104 3.14 -3.73 19.16
CA ASP A 104 4.19 -2.77 18.82
C ASP A 104 4.93 -3.20 17.55
N MET A 105 5.24 -4.50 17.41
CA MET A 105 5.81 -5.04 16.17
C MET A 105 4.86 -4.83 14.98
N LEU A 106 3.59 -5.19 15.12
CA LEU A 106 2.60 -5.02 14.05
C LEU A 106 2.42 -3.55 13.65
N ARG A 107 2.42 -2.65 14.64
CA ARG A 107 2.32 -1.20 14.40
C ARG A 107 3.57 -0.69 13.70
N GLY A 108 4.75 -1.15 14.08
CA GLY A 108 6.02 -0.87 13.41
C GLY A 108 6.00 -1.31 11.95
N ASP A 109 5.62 -2.57 11.69
CA ASP A 109 5.52 -3.13 10.35
C ASP A 109 4.51 -2.38 9.48
N SER A 110 3.33 -2.09 10.03
CA SER A 110 2.29 -1.32 9.36
C SER A 110 2.77 0.09 9.03
N SER A 111 3.45 0.74 9.98
CA SER A 111 4.05 2.06 9.78
C SER A 111 5.10 2.03 8.67
N HIS A 112 5.98 1.04 8.64
CA HIS A 112 7.00 0.87 7.61
C HIS A 112 6.39 0.61 6.22
N VAL A 113 5.37 -0.26 6.12
CA VAL A 113 4.67 -0.52 4.86
C VAL A 113 4.01 0.75 4.31
N VAL A 114 3.36 1.53 5.16
CA VAL A 114 2.67 2.76 4.74
C VAL A 114 3.64 3.90 4.43
N SER A 115 4.70 4.07 5.22
CA SER A 115 5.67 5.16 5.07
C SER A 115 6.69 4.91 3.96
N GLU A 116 7.11 3.66 3.75
CA GLU A 116 8.15 3.33 2.77
C GLU A 116 7.64 2.39 1.67
N GLY A 117 6.95 1.31 2.03
CA GLY A 117 6.53 0.27 1.09
C GLY A 117 5.63 0.81 -0.02
N VAL A 118 4.52 1.45 0.36
CA VAL A 118 3.52 1.98 -0.59
C VAL A 118 4.13 3.07 -1.49
N PRO A 119 4.86 4.08 -0.98
CA PRO A 119 5.52 5.07 -1.85
C PRO A 119 6.53 4.46 -2.81
N ARG A 120 7.32 3.46 -2.38
CA ARG A 120 8.29 2.76 -3.25
C ARG A 120 7.59 2.01 -4.37
N ILE A 121 6.51 1.28 -4.07
CA ILE A 121 5.70 0.60 -5.08
C ILE A 121 5.10 1.62 -6.05
N HIS A 122 4.54 2.72 -5.54
CA HIS A 122 3.99 3.77 -6.39
C HIS A 122 5.05 4.38 -7.31
N ALA A 123 6.23 4.70 -6.79
CA ALA A 123 7.35 5.20 -7.59
C ALA A 123 7.72 4.23 -8.71
N LYS A 124 7.86 2.93 -8.40
CA LYS A 124 8.12 1.91 -9.42
C LYS A 124 6.98 1.76 -10.44
N ALA A 125 5.73 1.81 -10.00
CA ALA A 125 4.59 1.80 -10.92
C ALA A 125 4.59 3.02 -11.86
N THR A 126 5.00 4.20 -11.38
CA THR A 126 5.13 5.39 -12.23
C THR A 126 6.28 5.28 -13.22
N GLU A 127 7.40 4.65 -12.84
CA GLU A 127 8.51 4.34 -13.75
C GLU A 127 8.05 3.39 -14.86
N MET A 128 7.34 2.32 -14.49
CA MET A 128 6.76 1.38 -15.46
C MET A 128 5.80 2.06 -16.44
N ARG A 129 4.93 2.97 -15.96
CA ARG A 129 4.06 3.77 -16.83
C ARG A 129 4.83 4.58 -17.87
N ARG A 130 5.99 5.13 -17.52
CA ARG A 130 6.85 5.85 -18.48
C ARG A 130 7.43 4.90 -19.53
N VAL A 131 7.82 3.69 -19.13
CA VAL A 131 8.32 2.67 -20.06
C VAL A 131 7.21 2.23 -21.01
N TYR A 132 6.01 1.94 -20.52
CA TYR A 132 4.87 1.60 -21.38
C TYR A 132 4.55 2.73 -22.36
N GLY A 133 4.57 3.99 -21.92
CA GLY A 133 4.39 5.13 -22.82
C GLY A 133 5.47 5.25 -23.91
N LYS A 134 6.69 4.75 -23.68
CA LYS A 134 7.72 4.64 -24.74
C LYS A 134 7.42 3.50 -25.71
N ILE A 135 6.92 2.38 -25.21
CA ILE A 135 6.52 1.22 -26.02
C ILE A 135 5.36 1.61 -26.94
N ASP A 136 4.32 2.27 -26.42
CA ASP A 136 3.17 2.70 -27.20
C ASP A 136 3.57 3.65 -28.35
N ARG A 137 4.50 4.58 -28.09
CA ARG A 137 5.06 5.48 -29.13
C ARG A 137 5.82 4.71 -30.19
N LEU A 138 6.59 3.70 -29.79
CA LEU A 138 7.32 2.85 -30.72
C LEU A 138 6.37 2.04 -31.59
N GLU A 139 5.32 1.47 -31.01
CA GLU A 139 4.30 0.74 -31.74
C GLU A 139 3.59 1.62 -32.77
N ALA A 140 3.15 2.82 -32.37
CA ALA A 140 2.56 3.78 -33.28
C ALA A 140 3.50 4.17 -34.43
N PHE A 141 4.79 4.36 -34.12
CA PHE A 141 5.81 4.66 -35.10
C PHE A 141 5.99 3.51 -36.10
N VAL A 142 6.12 2.27 -35.63
CA VAL A 142 6.22 1.08 -36.49
C VAL A 142 4.97 0.93 -37.37
N GLY A 143 3.78 1.17 -36.83
CA GLY A 143 2.54 1.16 -37.59
C GLY A 143 2.54 2.19 -38.73
N MET A 144 3.01 3.40 -38.47
CA MET A 144 3.16 4.45 -39.49
C MET A 144 4.17 4.04 -40.59
N ILE A 145 5.31 3.49 -40.22
CA ILE A 145 6.29 2.96 -41.18
C ILE A 145 5.66 1.88 -42.05
N GLY A 146 4.94 0.94 -41.44
CA GLY A 146 4.24 -0.13 -42.15
C GLY A 146 3.28 0.42 -43.20
N ALA A 147 2.49 1.43 -42.86
CA ALA A 147 1.60 2.10 -43.82
C ALA A 147 2.36 2.82 -44.94
N SER A 148 3.49 3.47 -44.62
CA SER A 148 4.34 4.14 -45.62
C SER A 148 4.94 3.14 -46.61
N VAL A 149 5.42 1.99 -46.11
CA VAL A 149 5.98 0.91 -46.95
C VAL A 149 4.90 0.31 -47.82
N ALA A 150 3.72 -0.01 -47.28
CA ALA A 150 2.60 -0.53 -48.06
C ALA A 150 2.19 0.42 -49.21
N ARG A 151 2.18 1.74 -48.95
CA ARG A 151 1.92 2.75 -50.00
C ARG A 151 3.01 2.76 -51.07
N MET A 152 4.28 2.62 -50.67
CA MET A 152 5.40 2.55 -51.60
C MET A 152 5.33 1.28 -52.45
N GLU A 153 5.04 0.13 -51.86
CA GLU A 153 4.84 -1.15 -52.56
C GLU A 153 3.72 -1.05 -53.59
N GLU A 154 2.59 -0.39 -53.25
CA GLU A 154 1.51 -0.15 -54.19
C GLU A 154 1.92 0.74 -55.36
N GLN A 155 2.69 1.81 -55.11
CA GLN A 155 3.22 2.68 -56.17
C GLN A 155 4.17 1.93 -57.10
N VAL A 156 5.05 1.08 -56.54
CA VAL A 156 5.97 0.24 -57.33
C VAL A 156 5.18 -0.77 -58.15
N ALA A 157 4.23 -1.48 -57.55
CA ALA A 157 3.39 -2.44 -58.27
C ALA A 157 2.61 -1.80 -59.42
N ARG A 158 2.09 -0.58 -59.24
CA ARG A 158 1.44 0.19 -60.32
C ARG A 158 2.42 0.55 -61.43
N ALA A 159 3.61 1.05 -61.08
CA ALA A 159 4.63 1.41 -62.06
C ALA A 159 5.14 0.17 -62.84
N GLU A 160 5.30 -0.97 -62.17
CA GLU A 160 5.64 -2.25 -62.79
C GLU A 160 4.53 -2.76 -63.70
N ALA A 161 3.25 -2.59 -63.32
CA ALA A 161 2.12 -2.95 -64.18
C ALA A 161 2.08 -2.08 -65.45
N GLU A 162 2.35 -0.77 -65.35
CA GLU A 162 2.42 0.14 -66.50
C GLU A 162 3.62 -0.17 -67.41
N LEU A 163 4.78 -0.51 -66.84
CA LEU A 163 5.99 -0.84 -67.60
C LEU A 163 5.96 -2.26 -68.18
N GLY A 164 5.43 -3.22 -67.44
CA GLY A 164 5.23 -4.62 -67.82
C GLY A 164 4.09 -4.82 -68.82
N SER A 165 3.09 -3.92 -68.79
CA SER A 165 2.18 -3.64 -69.91
C SER A 165 2.92 -2.88 -71.02
N PHE A 166 4.05 -3.41 -71.48
CA PHE A 166 4.67 -2.93 -72.71
C PHE A 166 3.64 -3.10 -73.83
N PRO A 167 3.26 -2.05 -74.58
CA PRO A 167 2.06 -2.16 -75.37
C PRO A 167 2.32 -3.14 -76.51
N GLY A 168 1.60 -4.27 -76.53
CA GLY A 168 1.59 -5.18 -77.67
C GLY A 168 1.26 -4.46 -78.99
N ALA A 169 0.66 -3.27 -78.91
CA ALA A 169 0.46 -2.33 -80.00
C ALA A 169 1.77 -1.77 -80.62
N PHE A 170 2.83 -1.51 -79.84
CA PHE A 170 4.11 -1.02 -80.39
C PHE A 170 4.89 -2.12 -81.11
N ARG A 171 4.80 -3.38 -80.65
CA ARG A 171 5.35 -4.50 -81.42
C ARG A 171 4.62 -4.67 -82.76
N LYS A 172 3.28 -4.54 -82.78
CA LYS A 172 2.50 -4.61 -84.02
C LYS A 172 2.80 -3.47 -85.00
N LEU A 173 3.05 -2.25 -84.50
CA LEU A 173 3.46 -1.09 -85.30
C LEU A 173 4.90 -1.21 -85.84
N LEU A 174 5.82 -1.80 -85.09
CA LEU A 174 7.19 -2.05 -85.56
C LEU A 174 7.28 -3.23 -86.54
N HIS A 175 6.35 -4.19 -86.47
CA HIS A 175 6.28 -5.29 -87.44
C HIS A 175 5.59 -4.92 -88.77
N THR A 176 4.94 -3.76 -88.88
CA THR A 176 4.26 -3.32 -90.11
C THR A 176 5.02 -2.25 -90.90
N ILE A 177 6.15 -1.75 -90.41
CA ILE A 177 6.90 -0.68 -91.08
C ILE A 177 8.25 -1.22 -91.56
N HIS A 178 8.30 -1.53 -92.85
CA HIS A 178 9.50 -1.88 -93.59
C HIS A 178 9.88 -0.69 -94.52
N VAL A 179 10.88 0.11 -94.10
CA VAL A 179 11.81 0.96 -94.91
C VAL A 179 11.18 2.14 -95.72
N PRO A 180 11.89 3.23 -96.19
CA PRO A 180 13.18 3.86 -95.85
C PRO A 180 13.06 5.35 -95.38
N SER A 181 14.23 5.95 -95.11
CA SER A 181 14.56 7.38 -95.04
C SER A 181 13.63 8.36 -95.77
N LEU A 182 13.33 9.50 -95.10
CA LEU A 182 13.15 10.88 -95.60
C LEU A 182 12.05 11.63 -94.82
N PHE A 183 12.46 12.68 -94.10
CA PHE A 183 11.70 13.87 -93.65
C PHE A 183 10.30 13.72 -93.02
N ALA A 184 10.18 14.10 -91.73
CA ALA A 184 9.12 15.02 -91.28
C ALA A 184 9.27 15.42 -89.79
N LYS A 185 9.18 16.72 -89.55
CA LYS A 185 8.41 17.43 -88.50
C LYS A 185 8.19 16.70 -87.17
N ALA A 186 8.65 17.37 -86.10
CA ALA A 186 8.53 16.98 -84.70
C ALA A 186 7.15 16.38 -84.33
N PRO A 187 7.11 15.22 -83.63
CA PRO A 187 5.88 14.74 -83.05
C PRO A 187 5.56 15.56 -81.79
N ALA A 188 4.47 16.32 -81.87
CA ALA A 188 3.74 16.79 -80.71
C ALA A 188 3.08 15.59 -80.00
N GLY A 189 3.13 15.57 -78.67
CA GLY A 189 2.28 14.70 -77.85
C GLY A 189 2.91 13.38 -77.43
N ARG A 190 4.05 13.41 -76.74
CA ARG A 190 4.32 12.40 -75.70
C ARG A 190 3.45 12.80 -74.50
N PRO A 191 2.53 11.96 -73.98
CA PRO A 191 1.98 12.23 -72.65
C PRO A 191 3.18 12.39 -71.71
N PRO A 192 3.26 13.47 -70.92
CA PRO A 192 4.40 13.65 -70.02
C PRO A 192 4.55 12.34 -69.21
N PRO A 193 5.78 11.81 -69.05
CA PRO A 193 5.96 10.71 -68.10
C PRO A 193 5.29 11.16 -66.81
N ALA A 194 4.42 10.31 -66.24
CA ALA A 194 3.82 10.58 -64.94
C ALA A 194 4.95 11.05 -64.04
N ALA A 195 4.89 12.33 -63.63
CA ALA A 195 6.01 12.96 -62.97
C ALA A 195 6.27 12.16 -61.69
N TYR A 196 7.46 11.58 -61.56
CA TYR A 196 7.84 10.84 -60.38
C TYR A 196 7.75 11.78 -59.18
N GLU A 197 6.81 11.51 -58.28
CA GLU A 197 6.70 12.19 -57.01
C GLU A 197 7.46 11.34 -55.97
N PRO A 198 8.57 11.86 -55.41
CA PRO A 198 9.33 11.14 -54.40
C PRO A 198 8.45 10.81 -53.18
N PRO A 199 8.52 9.58 -52.64
CA PRO A 199 7.83 9.26 -51.39
C PRO A 199 8.29 10.18 -50.27
N VAL A 200 7.33 10.70 -49.49
CA VAL A 200 7.63 11.47 -48.28
C VAL A 200 8.23 10.52 -47.25
N LEU A 201 9.53 10.66 -46.98
CA LEU A 201 10.22 9.87 -45.97
C LEU A 201 9.95 10.46 -44.59
N PHE A 202 9.62 9.58 -43.63
CA PHE A 202 9.50 9.97 -42.23
C PHE A 202 10.88 10.17 -41.62
N ARG A 203 10.98 11.08 -40.65
CA ARG A 203 12.19 11.33 -39.87
C ARG A 203 11.99 10.79 -38.46
N THR A 204 12.89 9.92 -38.02
CA THR A 204 12.85 9.36 -36.65
C THR A 204 12.89 10.43 -35.56
N GLU A 205 13.59 11.53 -35.84
CA GLU A 205 13.77 12.67 -34.94
C GLU A 205 12.43 13.34 -34.57
N ASP A 206 11.46 13.35 -35.50
CA ASP A 206 10.15 13.99 -35.30
C ASP A 206 9.24 13.17 -34.36
N HIS A 207 9.53 11.88 -34.18
CA HIS A 207 8.71 10.95 -33.39
C HIS A 207 9.31 10.63 -32.00
N PHE A 208 10.63 10.81 -31.83
CA PHE A 208 11.34 10.57 -30.56
C PHE A 208 12.19 11.78 -30.13
N PRO A 209 11.57 12.92 -29.77
CA PRO A 209 12.31 14.07 -29.25
C PRO A 209 12.89 13.72 -27.88
N GLY A 210 14.20 13.43 -27.80
CA GLY A 210 14.90 13.20 -26.53
C GLY A 210 15.84 12.00 -26.44
N CYS A 211 15.93 11.11 -27.45
CA CYS A 211 16.94 10.03 -27.45
C CYS A 211 18.40 10.53 -27.64
N GLY A 212 18.61 11.84 -27.75
CA GLY A 212 19.93 12.47 -27.89
C GLY A 212 20.59 12.91 -26.57
N GLU A 213 19.96 12.71 -25.40
CA GLU A 213 20.64 12.94 -24.13
C GLU A 213 21.74 11.90 -23.93
N ARG A 214 22.95 12.28 -24.30
CA ARG A 214 24.19 11.61 -23.91
C ARG A 214 24.15 11.38 -22.39
N PRO A 215 24.51 10.19 -21.90
CA PRO A 215 24.76 10.01 -20.48
C PRO A 215 25.84 11.02 -20.08
N LEU A 216 25.50 11.96 -19.21
CA LEU A 216 26.50 12.73 -18.50
C LEU A 216 27.19 11.74 -17.56
N LEU A 217 28.39 11.31 -17.97
CA LEU A 217 29.36 10.61 -17.14
C LEU A 217 29.75 11.46 -15.93
#